data_AF-V9GC68-F1
#
_entry.id   AF-V9GC68-F1
#
_cell.length_a   1.000
_cell.length_b   1.000
_cell.length_c   1.000
_cell.angle_alpha   90.00
_cell.angle_beta   90.00
_cell.angle_gamma   90.00
#
_symmetry.space_group_name_H-M   'P 1'
#
loop_
_entity.id
_entity.type
_entity.pdbx_description
1 polymer ?
#
loop_
_entity_poly.entity_id
_entity_poly.type
_entity_poly.pdbx_seq_one_letter_code
_entity_poly.pdbx_strand_id
1 'polypeptide(L)'
;MSMPQIPEENFRPTEEEVVIDLLKSIAMEENAIAHLLHAEADKIQAFVGKKRLSYEPSCAEVLKLSDQVSKLLEVIVMKEWLLLRKLENVMEIQDRRHCDEYEE
;
A
#
# COMPACT_ATOMS: atom_id res chain seq x y z
N MET A 1 17.95 34.93 15.54
CA MET A 1 17.32 33.73 16.14
C MET A 1 18.25 32.56 15.86
N SER A 2 18.79 31.89 16.89
CA SER A 2 19.63 30.71 16.67
C SER A 2 18.77 29.54 16.20
N MET A 3 19.31 28.76 15.26
CA MET A 3 18.64 27.54 14.78
C MET A 3 18.53 26.54 15.93
N PRO A 4 17.37 25.88 16.13
CA PRO A 4 17.24 24.84 17.15
C PRO A 4 18.14 23.66 16.79
N GLN A 5 18.95 23.20 17.75
CA GLN A 5 19.76 21.98 17.60
C GLN A 5 18.96 20.78 18.10
N ILE A 6 18.91 19.74 17.26
CA ILE A 6 18.29 18.46 17.61
C ILE A 6 19.29 17.71 18.49
N PRO A 7 18.90 17.25 19.69
CA PRO A 7 19.79 16.49 20.56
C PRO A 7 20.22 15.17 19.91
N GLU A 8 21.44 14.73 20.20
CA GLU A 8 21.99 13.44 19.79
C GLU A 8 21.23 12.31 20.50
N GLU A 9 20.71 11.34 19.74
CA GLU A 9 20.01 10.17 20.25
C GLU A 9 20.90 8.92 20.13
N ASN A 10 20.96 8.10 21.19
CA ASN A 10 21.82 6.91 21.26
C ASN A 10 21.49 5.82 20.23
N PHE A 11 20.31 5.85 19.61
CA PHE A 11 19.81 4.83 18.68
C PHE A 11 19.24 5.47 17.41
N ARG A 12 19.89 6.52 16.89
CA ARG A 12 19.48 7.07 15.60
C ARG A 12 19.79 6.05 14.49
N PRO A 13 18.79 5.58 13.73
CA PRO A 13 19.02 4.63 12.65
C PRO A 13 19.86 5.28 11.54
N THR A 14 20.62 4.45 10.82
CA THR A 14 21.34 4.91 9.64
C THR A 14 20.34 5.20 8.51
N GLU A 15 20.76 6.03 7.56
CA GLU A 15 19.92 6.30 6.39
C GLU A 15 19.61 5.02 5.58
N GLU A 16 20.54 4.05 5.55
CA GLU A 16 20.30 2.72 4.94
C GLU A 16 19.19 1.95 5.64
N GLU A 17 19.23 1.90 6.97
CA GLU A 17 18.20 1.24 7.78
C GLU A 17 16.83 1.88 7.54
N VAL A 18 16.79 3.22 7.48
CA VAL A 18 15.55 3.96 7.19
C VAL A 18 15.03 3.64 5.78
N VAL A 19 15.87 3.63 4.74
CA VAL A 19 15.46 3.27 3.37
C VAL A 19 14.88 1.85 3.33
N ILE A 20 15.57 0.89 3.97
CA ILE A 20 15.10 -0.50 4.06
C ILE A 20 13.73 -0.57 4.77
N ASP A 21 13.56 0.15 5.88
CA ASP A 21 12.31 0.13 6.63
C ASP A 21 11.16 0.83 5.89
N LEU A 22 11.46 1.88 5.11
CA LEU A 22 10.48 2.49 4.21
C LEU A 22 10.05 1.52 3.10
N LEU A 23 10.99 0.82 2.47
CA LEU A 23 10.68 -0.22 1.47
C LEU A 23 9.85 -1.36 2.06
N LYS A 24 10.20 -1.83 3.28
CA LYS A 24 9.37 -2.81 4.01
C LYS A 24 7.97 -2.28 4.27
N SER A 25 7.85 -1.01 4.69
CA SER A 25 6.55 -0.39 4.94
C SER A 25 5.68 -0.35 3.67
N ILE A 26 6.26 -0.03 2.52
CA ILE A 26 5.56 -0.04 1.22
C ILE A 26 5.12 -1.47 0.89
N ALA A 27 6.01 -2.45 1.01
CA ALA A 27 5.69 -3.86 0.75
C ALA A 27 4.59 -4.40 1.69
N MET A 28 4.56 -3.95 2.95
CA MET A 28 3.50 -4.31 3.89
C MET A 28 2.15 -3.69 3.51
N GLU A 29 2.12 -2.42 3.09
CA GLU A 29 0.89 -1.77 2.62
C GLU A 29 0.36 -2.44 1.34
N GLU A 30 1.24 -2.80 0.40
CA GLU A 30 0.91 -3.57 -0.80
C GLU A 30 0.30 -4.94 -0.47
N ASN A 31 0.93 -5.70 0.43
CA ASN A 31 0.42 -6.99 0.85
C ASN A 31 -0.96 -6.87 1.54
N ALA A 32 -1.18 -5.80 2.31
CA ALA A 32 -2.48 -5.53 2.92
C ALA A 32 -3.57 -5.26 1.88
N ILE A 33 -3.25 -4.52 0.80
CA ILE A 33 -4.16 -4.28 -0.33
C ILE A 33 -4.48 -5.59 -1.06
N ALA A 34 -3.47 -6.43 -1.30
CA ALA A 34 -3.66 -7.75 -1.93
C ALA A 34 -4.60 -8.65 -1.11
N HIS A 35 -4.43 -8.69 0.22
CA HIS A 35 -5.34 -9.41 1.10
C HIS A 35 -6.76 -8.86 1.08
N LEU A 36 -6.92 -7.55 1.00
CA LEU A 36 -8.22 -6.90 0.89
C LEU A 36 -8.92 -7.26 -0.44
N LEU A 37 -8.19 -7.22 -1.55
CA LEU A 37 -8.69 -7.67 -2.86
C LEU A 37 -9.12 -9.14 -2.83
N HIS A 38 -8.32 -10.01 -2.19
CA HIS A 38 -8.65 -11.42 -2.03
C HIS A 38 -9.95 -11.59 -1.22
N ALA A 39 -10.07 -10.92 -0.08
CA ALA A 39 -11.25 -10.98 0.76
C ALA A 39 -12.52 -10.51 0.01
N GLU A 40 -12.39 -9.47 -0.82
CA GLU A 40 -13.50 -9.01 -1.65
C GLU A 40 -13.86 -10.02 -2.74
N ALA A 41 -12.86 -10.66 -3.37
CA ALA A 41 -13.08 -11.72 -4.34
C ALA A 41 -13.81 -12.92 -3.71
N ASP A 42 -13.41 -13.34 -2.51
CA ASP A 42 -14.07 -14.38 -1.74
C ASP A 42 -15.52 -14.02 -1.41
N LYS A 43 -15.78 -12.75 -1.05
CA LYS A 43 -17.12 -12.24 -0.80
C LYS A 43 -17.99 -12.33 -2.06
N ILE A 44 -17.48 -11.94 -3.23
CA ILE A 44 -18.18 -12.05 -4.50
C ILE A 44 -18.49 -13.51 -4.84
N GLN A 45 -17.52 -14.41 -4.68
CA GLN A 45 -17.71 -15.84 -4.94
C GLN A 45 -18.74 -16.50 -4.01
N ALA A 46 -18.74 -16.10 -2.74
CA ALA A 46 -19.74 -16.54 -1.78
C ALA A 46 -21.13 -16.05 -2.19
N PHE A 47 -21.25 -14.78 -2.58
CA PHE A 47 -22.51 -14.15 -2.97
C PHE A 47 -23.11 -14.72 -4.27
N VAL A 48 -22.29 -14.94 -5.30
CA VAL A 48 -22.74 -15.43 -6.63
C VAL A 48 -22.89 -16.96 -6.68
N GLY A 49 -22.52 -17.68 -5.61
CA GLY A 49 -22.96 -19.07 -5.41
C GLY A 49 -21.93 -20.16 -5.72
N LYS A 50 -20.62 -19.85 -5.81
CA LYS A 50 -19.60 -20.93 -5.82
C LYS A 50 -19.53 -21.67 -4.48
N LYS A 51 -19.94 -21.00 -3.39
CA LYS A 51 -20.18 -21.59 -2.07
C LYS A 51 -21.68 -21.81 -1.92
N ARG A 52 -22.12 -23.02 -1.60
CA ARG A 52 -23.55 -23.36 -1.36
C ARG A 52 -24.10 -22.52 -0.21
N LEU A 53 -24.58 -21.31 -0.51
CA LEU A 53 -25.41 -20.53 0.39
C LEU A 53 -26.87 -20.91 0.12
N SER A 54 -27.68 -20.99 1.17
CA SER A 54 -29.12 -21.29 1.08
C SER A 54 -29.95 -20.14 0.48
N TYR A 55 -29.28 -19.12 -0.05
CA TYR A 55 -29.85 -17.84 -0.43
C TYR A 55 -29.39 -17.49 -1.84
N GLU A 56 -30.36 -17.26 -2.72
CA GLU A 56 -30.14 -16.76 -4.07
C GLU A 56 -30.30 -15.24 -4.06
N PRO A 57 -29.26 -14.47 -4.44
CA PRO A 57 -29.37 -13.02 -4.42
C PRO A 57 -30.27 -12.52 -5.56
N SER A 58 -31.05 -11.48 -5.27
CA SER A 58 -31.81 -10.75 -6.28
C SER A 58 -30.89 -10.00 -7.24
N CYS A 59 -31.34 -9.78 -8.47
CA CYS A 59 -30.64 -8.97 -9.48
C CYS A 59 -30.25 -7.59 -8.93
N ALA A 60 -31.11 -6.96 -8.13
CA ALA A 60 -30.82 -5.65 -7.51
C ALA A 60 -29.64 -5.72 -6.52
N GLU A 61 -29.48 -6.83 -5.81
CA GLU A 61 -28.42 -7.01 -4.82
C GLU A 61 -27.07 -7.31 -5.50
N VAL A 62 -27.10 -8.07 -6.60
CA VAL A 62 -25.91 -8.27 -7.46
C VAL A 62 -25.42 -6.95 -8.05
N LEU A 63 -26.33 -6.11 -8.56
CA LEU A 63 -25.97 -4.79 -9.09
C LEU A 63 -25.39 -3.89 -8.01
N LYS A 64 -25.98 -3.89 -6.80
CA LYS A 64 -25.47 -3.14 -5.66
C LYS A 64 -24.07 -3.60 -5.25
N LEU A 65 -23.83 -4.92 -5.22
CA LEU A 65 -22.50 -5.46 -4.94
C LEU A 65 -21.49 -5.01 -6.00
N SER A 66 -21.85 -5.07 -7.29
CA SER A 66 -20.98 -4.61 -8.39
C SER A 66 -20.60 -3.14 -8.27
N ASP A 67 -21.56 -2.28 -7.90
CA ASP A 67 -21.30 -0.84 -7.66
C ASP A 67 -20.35 -0.63 -6.47
N GLN A 68 -20.52 -1.39 -5.37
CA GLN A 68 -19.64 -1.33 -4.21
C GLN A 68 -18.21 -1.79 -4.54
N VAL A 69 -18.07 -2.89 -5.29
CA VAL A 69 -16.77 -3.41 -5.73
C VAL A 69 -16.08 -2.41 -6.66
N SER A 70 -16.83 -1.77 -7.56
CA SER A 70 -16.27 -0.76 -8.46
C SER A 70 -15.69 0.43 -7.69
N LYS A 71 -16.43 0.95 -6.70
CA LYS A 71 -15.94 2.02 -5.81
C LYS A 71 -14.71 1.61 -5.01
N LEU A 72 -14.68 0.36 -4.55
CA LEU A 72 -13.50 -0.16 -3.85
C LEU A 72 -12.28 -0.20 -4.76
N LEU A 73 -12.44 -0.69 -6.00
CA LEU A 73 -11.37 -0.73 -6.99
C LEU A 73 -10.86 0.67 -7.36
N GLU A 74 -11.74 1.66 -7.47
CA GLU A 74 -11.33 3.06 -7.69
C GLU A 74 -10.40 3.57 -6.57
N VAL A 75 -10.77 3.30 -5.31
CA VAL A 75 -9.95 3.68 -4.15
C VAL A 75 -8.61 2.93 -4.15
N ILE A 76 -8.61 1.65 -4.52
CA ILE A 76 -7.40 0.84 -4.61
C ILE A 76 -6.47 1.39 -5.69
N VAL A 77 -6.97 1.73 -6.88
CA VAL A 77 -6.15 2.33 -7.95
C VAL A 77 -5.47 3.62 -7.46
N MET A 78 -6.18 4.45 -6.70
CA MET A 78 -5.58 5.65 -6.11
C MET A 78 -4.50 5.30 -5.07
N LYS A 79 -4.68 4.23 -4.30
CA LYS A 79 -3.69 3.73 -3.35
C LYS A 79 -2.44 3.16 -4.03
N GLU A 80 -2.60 2.36 -5.08
CA GLU A 80 -1.50 1.85 -5.92
C GLU A 80 -0.64 3.00 -6.45
N TRP A 81 -1.28 4.07 -6.93
CA TRP A 81 -0.55 5.25 -7.41
C TRP A 81 0.22 5.96 -6.31
N LEU A 82 -0.35 6.04 -5.10
CA LEU A 82 0.34 6.60 -3.93
C LEU A 82 1.52 5.72 -3.48
N LEU A 83 1.39 4.39 -3.54
CA LEU A 83 2.47 3.45 -3.23
C LEU A 83 3.61 3.56 -4.25
N LEU A 84 3.28 3.63 -5.54
CA LEU A 84 4.27 3.88 -6.59
C LEU A 84 5.03 5.18 -6.32
N ARG A 85 4.33 6.27 -5.99
CA ARG A 85 4.98 7.55 -5.67
C ARG A 85 5.90 7.45 -4.45
N LYS A 86 5.48 6.75 -3.39
CA LYS A 86 6.34 6.52 -2.22
C LYS A 86 7.60 5.75 -2.61
N LEU A 87 7.46 4.73 -3.46
CA LEU A 87 8.58 3.93 -3.93
C LEU A 87 9.55 4.77 -4.75
N GLU A 88 9.06 5.55 -5.71
CA GLU A 88 9.87 6.50 -6.51
C GLU A 88 10.68 7.44 -5.61
N ASN A 89 10.04 8.03 -4.60
CA ASN A 89 10.71 8.93 -3.66
C ASN A 89 11.80 8.22 -2.84
N VAL A 90 11.56 6.99 -2.40
CA VAL A 90 12.56 6.20 -1.65
C VAL A 90 13.73 5.80 -2.54
N MET A 91 13.47 5.46 -3.81
CA MET A 91 14.53 5.18 -4.79
C MET A 91 15.35 6.42 -5.10
N GLU A 92 14.74 7.61 -5.19
CA GLU A 92 15.49 8.86 -5.39
C GLU A 92 16.45 9.16 -4.23
N ILE A 93 16.04 8.86 -2.99
CA ILE A 93 16.93 8.98 -1.81
C ILE A 93 18.11 8.03 -1.96
N GLN A 94 17.87 6.78 -2.39
CA GLN A 94 18.94 5.80 -2.61
C GLN A 94 19.91 6.22 -3.71
N ASP A 95 19.41 6.73 -4.84
CA ASP A 95 20.23 7.16 -5.98
C ASP A 95 21.12 8.36 -5.64
N ARG A 96 20.62 9.33 -4.85
CA ARG A 96 21.43 10.48 -4.40
C ARG A 96 22.67 10.04 -3.63
N ARG A 97 22.54 9.03 -2.76
CA ARG A 97 23.69 8.46 -2.03
C ARG A 97 24.70 7.79 -2.93
N HIS A 98 24.23 7.09 -3.96
CA HIS A 98 25.13 6.44 -4.90
C HIS A 98 25.98 7.48 -5.65
N CYS A 99 25.46 8.67 -5.91
CA CYS A 99 26.26 9.77 -6.47
C CYS A 99 27.27 10.36 -5.47
N ASP A 100 26.89 10.53 -4.20
CA ASP A 100 27.77 11.09 -3.16
C ASP A 100 28.97 10.16 -2.86
N GLU A 101 28.80 8.83 -2.96
CA GLU A 101 29.88 7.84 -2.82
C GLU A 101 30.95 7.89 -3.94
N TYR A 102 30.69 8.55 -5.08
CA TYR A 102 31.65 8.69 -6.18
C TYR A 102 32.35 10.07 -6.22
N GLU A 103 32.02 10.99 -5.30
CA GLU A 103 32.65 12.31 -5.18
C GLU A 103 33.70 12.40 -4.05
N GLU A 104 33.88 11.35 -3.24
CA GLU A 104 35.00 11.16 -2.29
C GLU A 104 36.12 10.25 -2.82
#